data_AF-A0A964AM05-F1
#
_entry.id   AF-A0A964AM05-F1
#
_cell.length_a   1.000
_cell.length_b   1.000
_cell.length_c   1.000
_cell.angle_alpha   90.00
_cell.angle_beta   90.00
_cell.angle_gamma   90.00
#
_symmetry.space_group_name_H-M   'P 1'
#
loop_
_entity.id
_entity.type
_entity.pdbx_description
1 polymer ?
#
loop_
_entity_poly.entity_id
_entity_poly.type
_entity_poly.pdbx_seq_one_letter_code
_entity_poly.pdbx_strand_id
1 'polypeptide(L)'
;MTLLMLLVACKGSLVFDTTDDIRAACEANEPQDVELSVTFEGLNEGCPWNSEDNLSRTDAMFTARIEQVESLDIPEGGVICDLEFDFGGISGGEGQSMLYDDNFLFALNDAVLAASYGPMVDNFATNDDLAIYDWADVVGTDLLFNNIPDYCLGRDSGESECTIPAPETQGTLALAFGGDLVDQLALVAVQSGLFDFKFVTFGDNDDTDCSHETFTFTVIAPVVTP
;
A
#
# COMPACT_ATOMS: atom_id res chain seq x y z
N MET A 1 -49.23 12.21 -32.13
CA MET A 1 -47.78 12.43 -32.25
C MET A 1 -47.29 12.84 -30.87
N THR A 2 -46.91 11.85 -30.07
CA THR A 2 -46.62 12.01 -28.64
C THR A 2 -45.17 12.44 -28.50
N LEU A 3 -44.96 13.64 -27.99
CA LEU A 3 -43.65 14.25 -27.79
C LEU A 3 -43.01 13.60 -26.55
N LEU A 4 -42.08 12.68 -26.77
CA LEU A 4 -41.28 12.05 -25.71
C LEU A 4 -40.19 13.04 -25.29
N MET A 5 -40.38 13.70 -24.15
CA MET A 5 -39.31 14.49 -23.50
C MET A 5 -38.27 13.52 -22.94
N LEU A 6 -37.10 13.44 -23.57
CA LEU A 6 -35.91 12.92 -22.92
C LEU A 6 -35.47 13.93 -21.85
N LEU A 7 -35.70 13.60 -20.58
CA LEU A 7 -34.94 14.17 -19.47
C LEU A 7 -33.51 13.63 -19.59
N VAL A 8 -32.62 14.43 -20.17
CA VAL A 8 -31.18 14.24 -20.02
C VAL A 8 -30.87 14.62 -18.58
N ALA A 9 -30.80 13.63 -17.69
CA ALA A 9 -30.21 13.83 -16.38
C ALA A 9 -28.74 14.18 -16.62
N CYS A 10 -28.34 15.42 -16.35
CA CYS A 10 -26.93 15.74 -16.19
C CYS A 10 -26.46 14.88 -15.01
N LYS A 11 -25.79 13.76 -15.28
CA LYS A 11 -24.88 13.14 -14.33
C LYS A 11 -23.84 14.20 -14.01
N GLY A 12 -24.05 14.97 -12.94
CA GLY A 12 -22.97 15.76 -12.38
C GLY A 12 -21.85 14.78 -12.09
N SER A 13 -20.64 15.07 -12.57
CA SER A 13 -19.48 14.35 -12.09
C SER A 13 -19.49 14.50 -10.57
N LEU A 14 -19.62 13.40 -9.85
CA LEU A 14 -19.40 13.43 -8.41
C LEU A 14 -17.95 13.82 -8.21
N VAL A 15 -17.73 14.80 -7.33
CA VAL A 15 -16.42 15.30 -6.97
C VAL A 15 -16.24 14.92 -5.51
N PHE A 16 -15.18 14.17 -5.22
CA PHE A 16 -14.82 13.73 -3.87
C PHE A 16 -13.61 14.54 -3.43
N ASP A 17 -13.85 15.59 -2.66
CA ASP A 17 -12.80 16.51 -2.22
C ASP A 17 -12.39 16.24 -0.76
N THR A 18 -13.24 15.55 0.01
CA THR A 18 -13.07 15.30 1.44
C THR A 18 -13.45 13.88 1.84
N THR A 19 -12.95 13.42 3.00
CA THR A 19 -13.37 12.14 3.61
C THR A 19 -14.86 12.14 3.97
N ASP A 20 -15.46 13.31 4.26
CA ASP A 20 -16.90 13.44 4.49
C ASP A 20 -17.73 13.15 3.23
N ASP A 21 -17.21 13.48 2.04
CA ASP A 21 -17.88 13.15 0.77
C ASP A 21 -17.89 11.64 0.52
N ILE A 22 -16.78 10.95 0.83
CA ILE A 22 -16.66 9.49 0.78
C ILE A 22 -17.70 8.86 1.70
N ARG A 23 -17.71 9.26 2.98
CA ARG A 23 -18.64 8.74 3.98
C ARG A 23 -20.09 8.95 3.57
N ALA A 24 -20.44 10.14 3.08
CA ALA A 24 -21.79 10.44 2.62
C ALA A 24 -22.23 9.56 1.42
N ALA A 25 -21.33 9.28 0.49
CA ALA A 25 -21.64 8.38 -0.63
C ALA A 25 -21.86 6.94 -0.16
N CYS A 26 -21.06 6.47 0.79
CA CYS A 26 -21.15 5.14 1.36
C CYS A 26 -22.38 4.93 2.25
N GLU A 27 -22.83 5.95 2.97
CA GLU A 27 -24.09 5.92 3.73
C GLU A 27 -25.34 5.97 2.84
N ALA A 28 -25.26 6.63 1.68
CA ALA A 28 -26.40 6.86 0.80
C ALA A 28 -26.71 5.68 -0.13
N ASN A 29 -25.78 4.74 -0.30
CA ASN A 29 -25.86 3.64 -1.27
C ASN A 29 -25.59 2.30 -0.59
N GLU A 30 -26.03 1.20 -1.22
CA GLU A 30 -25.71 -0.15 -0.76
C GLU A 30 -24.39 -0.60 -1.40
N PRO A 31 -23.31 -0.83 -0.62
CA PRO A 31 -22.03 -1.25 -1.17
C PRO A 31 -22.10 -2.66 -1.78
N GLN A 32 -21.25 -2.90 -2.77
CA GLN A 32 -20.96 -4.24 -3.31
C GLN A 32 -19.51 -4.57 -3.05
N ASP A 33 -19.26 -5.74 -2.45
CA ASP A 33 -17.91 -6.18 -2.16
C ASP A 33 -17.16 -6.51 -3.45
N VAL A 34 -15.97 -5.92 -3.57
CA VAL A 34 -14.98 -6.27 -4.58
C VAL A 34 -13.83 -6.96 -3.84
N GLU A 35 -13.57 -8.22 -4.22
CA GLU A 35 -12.47 -9.00 -3.64
C GLU A 35 -11.27 -9.01 -4.59
N LEU A 36 -10.08 -8.72 -4.06
CA LEU A 36 -8.81 -8.88 -4.76
C LEU A 36 -7.93 -9.85 -4.01
N SER A 37 -7.46 -10.90 -4.68
CA SER A 37 -6.31 -11.67 -4.20
C SER A 37 -5.02 -11.02 -4.70
N VAL A 38 -4.26 -10.42 -3.79
CA VAL A 38 -2.95 -9.83 -4.06
C VAL A 38 -1.89 -10.91 -3.86
N THR A 39 -0.96 -11.07 -4.80
CA THR A 39 0.18 -11.98 -4.64
C THR A 39 1.45 -11.29 -5.11
N PHE A 40 2.42 -11.17 -4.20
CA PHE A 40 3.77 -10.73 -4.53
C PHE A 40 4.66 -11.97 -4.63
N GLU A 41 5.06 -12.32 -5.84
CA GLU A 41 5.92 -13.47 -6.10
C GLU A 41 7.30 -13.26 -5.47
N GLY A 42 7.82 -14.27 -4.79
CA GLY A 42 9.11 -14.19 -4.13
C GLY A 42 10.26 -13.95 -5.10
N LEU A 43 11.22 -13.15 -4.66
CA LEU A 43 12.39 -12.76 -5.43
C LEU A 43 13.65 -13.38 -4.81
N ASN A 44 14.55 -13.92 -5.65
CA ASN A 44 15.80 -14.54 -5.20
C ASN A 44 17.00 -14.30 -6.16
N GLU A 45 16.86 -13.40 -7.13
CA GLU A 45 17.88 -13.13 -8.14
C GLU A 45 18.82 -11.96 -7.77
N GLY A 46 18.60 -11.32 -6.61
CA GLY A 46 19.29 -10.10 -6.18
C GLY A 46 18.73 -8.83 -6.83
N CYS A 47 19.11 -7.65 -6.31
CA CYS A 47 18.68 -6.38 -6.89
C CYS A 47 19.23 -6.13 -8.32
N PRO A 48 18.53 -5.34 -9.17
CA PRO A 48 19.00 -4.94 -10.49
C PRO A 48 19.98 -3.76 -10.39
N TRP A 49 21.19 -4.04 -9.89
CA TRP A 49 22.28 -3.07 -9.72
C TRP A 49 22.70 -2.36 -11.01
N ASN A 50 22.99 -1.05 -10.93
CA ASN A 50 23.41 -0.21 -12.08
C ASN A 50 22.41 -0.25 -13.26
N SER A 51 21.14 -0.48 -12.98
CA SER A 51 20.06 -0.48 -13.96
C SER A 51 18.97 0.50 -13.51
N GLU A 52 18.31 1.13 -14.48
CA GLU A 52 17.30 2.17 -14.20
C GLU A 52 17.88 3.25 -13.28
N ASP A 53 17.21 3.54 -12.17
CA ASP A 53 17.63 4.52 -11.18
C ASP A 53 18.36 3.88 -9.97
N ASN A 54 18.70 2.59 -10.04
CA ASN A 54 19.51 1.92 -9.02
C ASN A 54 21.00 2.23 -9.21
N LEU A 55 21.70 2.43 -8.09
CA LEU A 55 23.12 2.75 -8.05
C LEU A 55 23.99 1.49 -8.03
N SER A 56 25.31 1.69 -7.96
CA SER A 56 26.23 0.63 -7.60
C SER A 56 26.14 0.32 -6.11
N ARG A 57 26.34 -0.96 -5.77
CA ARG A 57 26.49 -1.44 -4.40
C ARG A 57 27.33 -0.51 -3.53
N THR A 58 26.74 -0.07 -2.44
CA THR A 58 27.40 0.72 -1.41
C THR A 58 26.85 0.29 -0.05
N ASP A 59 27.73 -0.34 0.73
CA ASP A 59 27.44 -0.79 2.10
C ASP A 59 26.83 0.33 2.94
N ALA A 60 25.81 -0.04 3.71
CA ALA A 60 25.06 0.85 4.60
C ALA A 60 24.32 1.99 3.89
N MET A 61 23.87 1.81 2.65
CA MET A 61 23.06 2.81 1.95
C MET A 61 22.00 2.17 1.08
N PHE A 62 20.80 2.74 1.07
CA PHE A 62 19.77 2.37 0.08
C PHE A 62 20.27 2.68 -1.32
N THR A 63 20.66 1.67 -2.09
CA THR A 63 21.25 1.88 -3.43
C THR A 63 20.55 1.10 -4.53
N ALA A 64 19.75 0.10 -4.19
CA ALA A 64 18.86 -0.52 -5.15
C ALA A 64 17.50 -0.88 -4.55
N ARG A 65 16.54 -1.14 -5.45
CA ARG A 65 15.21 -1.63 -5.13
C ARG A 65 14.64 -2.52 -6.22
N ILE A 66 13.60 -3.27 -5.86
CA ILE A 66 12.63 -3.87 -6.80
C ILE A 66 11.23 -3.46 -6.35
N GLU A 67 10.39 -3.04 -7.30
CA GLU A 67 8.98 -2.71 -7.06
C GLU A 67 8.09 -3.78 -7.72
N GLN A 68 7.20 -4.37 -6.94
CA GLN A 68 6.10 -5.20 -7.44
C GLN A 68 4.79 -4.47 -7.19
N VAL A 69 3.88 -4.50 -8.16
CA VAL A 69 2.60 -3.78 -8.12
C VAL A 69 1.46 -4.71 -8.50
N GLU A 70 0.41 -4.72 -7.69
CA GLU A 70 -0.83 -5.45 -7.90
C GLU A 70 -2.02 -4.49 -7.84
N SER A 71 -2.77 -4.38 -8.93
CA SER A 71 -3.85 -3.39 -9.09
C SER A 71 -5.23 -3.98 -8.81
N LEU A 72 -6.10 -3.22 -8.16
CA LEU A 72 -7.53 -3.51 -8.06
C LEU A 72 -8.32 -2.72 -9.11
N ASP A 73 -9.00 -3.46 -9.99
CA ASP A 73 -9.94 -2.86 -10.94
C ASP A 73 -11.23 -2.45 -10.22
N ILE A 74 -11.29 -1.20 -9.78
CA ILE A 74 -12.52 -0.59 -9.26
C ILE A 74 -13.43 -0.21 -10.44
N PRO A 75 -14.73 -0.54 -10.40
CA PRO A 75 -15.68 -0.11 -11.43
C PRO A 75 -15.63 1.41 -11.67
N GLU A 76 -15.81 1.85 -12.92
CA GLU A 76 -15.79 3.28 -13.26
C GLU A 76 -16.78 4.08 -12.41
N GLY A 77 -16.29 5.11 -11.72
CA GLY A 77 -17.08 5.92 -10.77
C GLY A 77 -17.32 5.26 -9.41
N GLY A 78 -16.67 4.13 -9.14
CA GLY A 78 -16.71 3.44 -7.86
C GLY A 78 -15.98 4.21 -6.76
N VAL A 79 -16.57 4.20 -5.56
CA VAL A 79 -16.01 4.75 -4.33
C VAL A 79 -15.86 3.61 -3.33
N ILE A 80 -14.66 3.47 -2.77
CA ILE A 80 -14.37 2.49 -1.72
C ILE A 80 -14.89 3.03 -0.39
N CYS A 81 -15.65 2.20 0.31
CA CYS A 81 -16.28 2.54 1.58
C CYS A 81 -15.58 1.95 2.79
N ASP A 82 -14.81 0.88 2.57
CA ASP A 82 -14.02 0.22 3.61
C ASP A 82 -12.90 -0.60 2.94
N LEU A 83 -11.91 -1.02 3.73
CA LEU A 83 -10.84 -1.91 3.29
C LEU A 83 -10.55 -2.94 4.39
N GLU A 84 -10.94 -4.18 4.12
CA GLU A 84 -10.60 -5.31 4.99
C GLU A 84 -9.44 -6.10 4.34
N PHE A 85 -8.32 -6.17 5.06
CA PHE A 85 -7.18 -6.99 4.67
C PHE A 85 -7.25 -8.34 5.37
N ASP A 86 -7.49 -9.39 4.59
CA ASP A 86 -7.38 -10.77 5.05
C ASP A 86 -6.02 -11.34 4.61
N PHE A 87 -5.05 -11.29 5.52
CA PHE A 87 -3.75 -11.96 5.37
C PHE A 87 -3.85 -13.48 5.55
N GLY A 88 -5.01 -14.04 5.23
CA GLY A 88 -5.45 -15.42 5.40
C GLY A 88 -4.42 -16.45 4.98
N GLY A 89 -3.49 -16.76 5.89
CA GLY A 89 -3.02 -18.13 6.02
C GLY A 89 -4.27 -19.01 5.95
N ILE A 90 -4.22 -20.11 5.18
CA ILE A 90 -5.27 -21.00 4.63
C ILE A 90 -6.48 -21.37 5.55
N SER A 91 -6.58 -20.80 6.75
CA SER A 91 -7.62 -20.93 7.77
C SER A 91 -8.09 -19.61 8.44
N GLY A 92 -7.81 -18.41 7.91
CA GLY A 92 -8.29 -17.12 8.49
C GLY A 92 -7.52 -16.68 9.74
N GLY A 93 -6.21 -16.47 9.61
CA GLY A 93 -5.30 -16.10 10.71
C GLY A 93 -4.84 -14.64 10.69
N GLU A 94 -4.30 -14.19 11.83
CA GLU A 94 -3.79 -12.84 12.16
C GLU A 94 -2.51 -12.43 11.38
N GLY A 95 -2.24 -12.97 10.19
CA GLY A 95 -1.04 -12.67 9.40
C GLY A 95 -0.48 -13.83 8.58
N GLN A 96 0.52 -13.54 7.74
CA GLN A 96 1.26 -14.52 6.95
C GLN A 96 2.72 -14.65 7.40
N SER A 97 3.23 -15.89 7.47
CA SER A 97 4.68 -16.11 7.59
C SER A 97 5.40 -15.63 6.33
N MET A 98 6.48 -14.87 6.50
CA MET A 98 7.39 -14.46 5.44
C MET A 98 8.84 -14.41 5.94
N LEU A 99 9.77 -14.42 5.01
CA LEU A 99 11.18 -14.11 5.18
C LEU A 99 11.56 -13.10 4.10
N TYR A 100 12.35 -12.10 4.48
CA TYR A 100 12.94 -11.12 3.59
C TYR A 100 14.36 -10.85 4.05
N ASP A 101 15.19 -10.30 3.17
CA ASP A 101 16.59 -10.04 3.48
C ASP A 101 16.71 -8.79 4.36
N ASP A 102 16.87 -7.63 3.74
CA ASP A 102 17.23 -6.39 4.41
C ASP A 102 16.02 -5.56 4.81
N ASN A 103 15.36 -4.93 3.83
CA ASN A 103 14.31 -3.96 4.11
C ASN A 103 13.21 -4.02 3.05
N PHE A 104 11.98 -3.72 3.47
CA PHE A 104 10.85 -3.57 2.58
C PHE A 104 9.97 -2.37 2.96
N LEU A 105 9.15 -1.96 1.99
CA LEU A 105 8.07 -1.00 2.13
C LEU A 105 6.82 -1.56 1.44
N PHE A 106 5.67 -1.34 2.07
CA PHE A 106 4.37 -1.67 1.53
C PHE A 106 3.51 -0.41 1.45
N ALA A 107 2.93 -0.15 0.29
CA ALA A 107 2.17 1.05 0.00
C ALA A 107 0.86 0.75 -0.74
N LEU A 108 -0.10 1.66 -0.59
CA LEU A 108 -1.30 1.74 -1.43
C LEU A 108 -1.18 2.99 -2.32
N ASN A 109 -1.18 2.78 -3.63
CA ASN A 109 -0.66 3.67 -4.64
C ASN A 109 0.80 4.04 -4.32
N ASP A 110 0.99 5.21 -3.72
CA ASP A 110 2.29 5.65 -3.20
C ASP A 110 2.23 5.99 -1.70
N ALA A 111 1.06 5.91 -1.05
CA ALA A 111 0.94 6.15 0.38
C ALA A 111 1.53 4.96 1.17
N VAL A 112 2.56 5.22 1.96
CA VAL A 112 3.25 4.20 2.75
C VAL A 112 2.35 3.70 3.87
N LEU A 113 2.01 2.41 3.83
CA LEU A 113 1.21 1.73 4.86
C LEU A 113 2.10 1.16 5.95
N ALA A 114 3.20 0.53 5.56
CA ALA A 114 4.13 -0.16 6.45
C ALA A 114 5.55 -0.18 5.86
N ALA A 115 6.57 -0.17 6.71
CA ALA A 115 7.95 -0.40 6.30
C ALA A 115 8.74 -1.09 7.42
N SER A 116 9.65 -2.00 7.06
CA SER A 116 10.55 -2.63 8.05
C SER A 116 11.57 -1.65 8.64
N TYR A 117 11.80 -0.53 7.95
CA TYR A 117 12.77 0.49 8.31
C TYR A 117 12.08 1.86 8.43
N GLY A 118 11.67 2.21 9.64
CA GLY A 118 10.95 3.45 9.91
C GLY A 118 11.69 4.74 9.54
N PRO A 119 13.01 4.90 9.84
CA PRO A 119 13.72 6.13 9.52
C PRO A 119 13.82 6.47 8.02
N MET A 120 13.53 5.52 7.13
CA MET A 120 13.43 5.77 5.68
C MET A 120 12.21 6.65 5.40
N VAL A 121 11.10 6.40 6.10
CA VAL A 121 9.82 7.09 5.91
C VAL A 121 9.91 8.58 6.23
N ASP A 122 10.81 8.96 7.15
CA ASP A 122 11.06 10.37 7.51
C ASP A 122 11.64 11.20 6.35
N ASN A 123 12.14 10.56 5.28
CA ASN A 123 12.67 11.27 4.10
C ASN A 123 11.60 11.58 3.06
N PHE A 124 10.45 10.90 3.10
CA PHE A 124 9.41 11.06 2.10
C PHE A 124 8.65 12.37 2.26
N ALA A 125 8.26 12.95 1.11
CA ALA A 125 7.27 14.02 1.12
C ALA A 125 5.94 13.51 1.70
N THR A 126 5.18 14.40 2.34
CA THR A 126 3.83 14.08 2.81
C THR A 126 2.77 14.73 1.93
N ASN A 127 1.69 14.02 1.67
CA ASN A 127 0.44 14.57 1.17
C ASN A 127 -0.61 14.45 2.28
N ASP A 128 -1.03 15.59 2.81
CA ASP A 128 -1.63 15.69 4.14
C ASP A 128 -0.73 15.01 5.19
N ASP A 129 -1.20 13.92 5.80
CA ASP A 129 -0.49 13.14 6.83
C ASP A 129 0.04 11.80 6.30
N LEU A 130 -0.06 11.55 4.99
CA LEU A 130 0.41 10.32 4.36
C LEU A 130 1.82 10.53 3.79
N ALA A 131 2.77 9.73 4.26
CA ALA A 131 4.09 9.66 3.63
C ALA A 131 3.97 9.04 2.23
N ILE A 132 4.50 9.73 1.22
CA ILE A 132 4.40 9.36 -0.19
C ILE A 132 5.75 8.80 -0.66
N TYR A 133 5.76 7.53 -1.01
CA TYR A 133 6.93 6.84 -1.50
C TYR A 133 7.40 7.44 -2.84
N ASP A 134 8.66 7.91 -2.86
CA ASP A 134 9.42 8.24 -4.06
C ASP A 134 10.86 7.75 -3.86
N TRP A 135 11.37 6.96 -4.81
CA TRP A 135 12.75 6.46 -4.76
C TRP A 135 13.78 7.59 -4.66
N ALA A 136 13.51 8.72 -5.31
CA ALA A 136 14.42 9.86 -5.33
C ALA A 136 14.67 10.45 -3.93
N ASP A 137 13.75 10.24 -2.99
CA ASP A 137 13.84 10.76 -1.63
C ASP A 137 14.75 9.88 -0.73
N VAL A 138 14.99 8.63 -1.10
CA VAL A 138 15.70 7.64 -0.24
C VAL A 138 16.98 7.09 -0.84
N VAL A 139 17.15 7.14 -2.16
CA VAL A 139 18.37 6.66 -2.81
C VAL A 139 19.63 7.37 -2.32
N GLY A 140 20.62 6.59 -1.89
CA GLY A 140 21.88 7.07 -1.37
C GLY A 140 21.81 7.61 0.06
N THR A 141 20.70 7.41 0.78
CA THR A 141 20.62 7.70 2.22
C THR A 141 21.24 6.57 3.05
N ASP A 142 21.85 6.95 4.18
CA ASP A 142 22.55 6.01 5.07
C ASP A 142 21.57 5.11 5.82
N LEU A 143 21.88 3.82 5.89
CA LEU A 143 21.24 2.84 6.77
C LEU A 143 21.83 2.93 8.18
N LEU A 144 20.98 3.27 9.14
CA LEU A 144 21.27 3.10 10.56
C LEU A 144 21.16 1.62 10.95
N PHE A 145 22.04 1.19 11.84
CA PHE A 145 22.06 -0.17 12.38
C PHE A 145 21.66 -0.19 13.86
N ASN A 146 21.02 -1.29 14.28
CA ASN A 146 20.59 -1.62 15.65
C ASN A 146 19.35 -0.87 16.14
N ASN A 147 18.40 -1.62 16.70
CA ASN A 147 17.15 -1.10 17.31
C ASN A 147 16.39 -0.14 16.40
N ILE A 148 16.36 -0.45 15.11
CA ILE A 148 15.61 0.35 14.14
C ILE A 148 14.13 0.01 14.30
N PRO A 149 13.27 1.01 14.55
CA PRO A 149 11.83 0.78 14.59
C PRO A 149 11.31 0.54 13.18
N ASP A 150 10.27 -0.27 13.07
CA ASP A 150 9.43 -0.35 11.89
C ASP A 150 8.48 0.87 11.82
N TYR A 151 7.90 1.11 10.65
CA TYR A 151 6.84 2.09 10.44
C TYR A 151 5.51 1.39 10.17
N CYS A 152 4.44 1.95 10.76
CA CYS A 152 3.06 1.50 10.58
C CYS A 152 2.15 2.73 10.61
N LEU A 153 1.53 3.04 9.48
CA LEU A 153 0.66 4.19 9.31
C LEU A 153 -0.52 4.13 10.29
N GLY A 154 -0.72 5.15 11.12
CA GLY A 154 -1.81 5.20 12.11
C GLY A 154 -1.51 4.53 13.47
N ARG A 155 -0.31 3.98 13.67
CA ARG A 155 0.03 3.30 14.94
C ARG A 155 0.01 4.26 16.13
N ASP A 156 0.54 5.47 15.95
CA ASP A 156 0.64 6.47 17.02
C ASP A 156 -0.72 7.06 17.42
N SER A 157 -1.70 7.05 16.52
CA SER A 157 -3.10 7.41 16.80
C SER A 157 -3.94 6.23 17.31
N GLY A 158 -3.41 5.01 17.26
CA GLY A 158 -4.13 3.78 17.64
C GLY A 158 -5.17 3.35 16.60
N GLU A 159 -5.03 3.79 15.35
CA GLU A 159 -5.92 3.48 14.23
C GLU A 159 -5.44 2.29 13.41
N SER A 160 -4.26 1.76 13.72
CA SER A 160 -3.71 0.59 13.07
C SER A 160 -2.83 -0.27 13.98
N GLU A 161 -2.68 -1.52 13.56
CA GLU A 161 -1.78 -2.49 14.16
C GLU A 161 -1.00 -3.18 13.04
N CYS A 162 0.33 -3.12 13.09
CA CYS A 162 1.20 -3.84 12.17
C CYS A 162 2.14 -4.77 12.96
N THR A 163 2.23 -6.02 12.53
CA THR A 163 3.29 -6.95 12.91
C THR A 163 4.22 -7.11 11.72
N ILE A 164 5.48 -6.72 11.87
CA ILE A 164 6.50 -6.83 10.83
C ILE A 164 7.62 -7.72 11.38
N PRO A 165 8.00 -8.82 10.70
CA PRO A 165 9.10 -9.65 11.16
C PRO A 165 10.42 -8.89 11.08
N ALA A 166 11.41 -9.26 11.88
CA ALA A 166 12.75 -8.69 11.75
C ALA A 166 13.40 -9.13 10.42
N PRO A 167 14.32 -8.32 9.86
CA PRO A 167 15.14 -8.71 8.72
C PRO A 167 15.83 -10.08 8.91
N GLU A 168 16.03 -10.81 7.81
CA GLU A 168 16.64 -12.15 7.75
C GLU A 168 16.04 -13.19 8.72
N THR A 169 14.84 -12.94 9.22
CA THR A 169 14.18 -13.79 10.23
C THR A 169 12.81 -14.20 9.75
N GLN A 170 12.54 -15.51 9.76
CA GLN A 170 11.17 -15.99 9.52
C GLN A 170 10.24 -15.48 10.61
N GLY A 171 9.18 -14.78 10.21
CA GLY A 171 8.12 -14.38 11.14
C GLY A 171 6.87 -13.91 10.43
N THR A 172 5.93 -13.37 11.21
CA THR A 172 4.60 -13.01 10.71
C THR A 172 4.56 -11.57 10.25
N LEU A 173 4.08 -11.34 9.03
CA LEU A 173 3.58 -10.05 8.55
C LEU A 173 2.07 -9.99 8.74
N ALA A 174 1.58 -8.93 9.36
CA ALA A 174 0.17 -8.66 9.55
C ALA A 174 -0.08 -7.17 9.57
N LEU A 175 -1.11 -6.69 8.88
CA LEU A 175 -1.50 -5.28 8.87
C LEU A 175 -3.01 -5.19 9.12
N ALA A 176 -3.40 -4.29 10.01
CA ALA A 176 -4.79 -3.94 10.27
C ALA A 176 -4.92 -2.42 10.35
N PHE A 177 -5.83 -1.86 9.57
CA PHE A 177 -6.14 -0.43 9.53
C PHE A 177 -7.65 -0.27 9.76
N GLY A 178 -8.08 0.80 10.42
CA GLY A 178 -9.50 1.05 10.62
C GLY A 178 -9.83 2.53 10.79
N GLY A 179 -11.13 2.81 10.85
CA GLY A 179 -11.66 4.14 11.17
C GLY A 179 -11.35 5.19 10.10
N ASP A 180 -11.04 6.41 10.55
CA ASP A 180 -10.85 7.58 9.68
C ASP A 180 -9.66 7.41 8.71
N LEU A 181 -8.71 6.52 9.04
CA LEU A 181 -7.58 6.21 8.18
C LEU A 181 -8.00 5.51 6.87
N VAL A 182 -8.99 4.61 6.94
CA VAL A 182 -9.51 3.93 5.74
C VAL A 182 -10.24 4.93 4.85
N ASP A 183 -11.02 5.86 5.43
CA ASP A 183 -11.65 6.95 4.69
C ASP A 183 -10.61 7.83 3.96
N GLN A 184 -9.48 8.12 4.62
CA GLN A 184 -8.38 8.89 4.02
C GLN A 184 -7.73 8.15 2.85
N LEU A 185 -7.43 6.86 3.01
CA LEU A 185 -6.87 6.03 1.94
C LEU A 185 -7.84 5.89 0.76
N ALA A 186 -9.14 5.73 1.04
CA ALA A 186 -10.18 5.69 0.02
C ALA A 186 -10.27 7.01 -0.76
N LEU A 187 -10.19 8.16 -0.08
CA LEU A 187 -10.17 9.46 -0.73
C LEU A 187 -9.00 9.59 -1.71
N VAL A 188 -7.79 9.21 -1.27
CA VAL A 188 -6.59 9.24 -2.12
C VAL A 188 -6.75 8.34 -3.34
N ALA A 189 -7.25 7.12 -3.16
CA ALA A 189 -7.49 6.19 -4.26
C ALA A 189 -8.51 6.72 -5.28
N VAL A 190 -9.60 7.32 -4.81
CA VAL A 190 -10.61 7.92 -5.69
C VAL A 190 -10.06 9.12 -6.45
N GLN A 191 -9.26 9.96 -5.80
CA GLN A 191 -8.65 11.15 -6.42
C GLN A 191 -7.56 10.79 -7.44
N SER A 192 -6.78 9.73 -7.18
CA SER A 192 -5.79 9.22 -8.13
C SER A 192 -6.41 8.40 -9.26
N GLY A 193 -7.59 7.82 -9.02
CA GLY A 193 -8.21 6.83 -9.90
C GLY A 193 -7.45 5.51 -9.96
N LEU A 194 -6.61 5.25 -8.97
CA LEU A 194 -5.74 4.07 -8.87
C LEU A 194 -5.95 3.38 -7.53
N PHE A 195 -5.79 2.06 -7.54
CA PHE A 195 -5.78 1.24 -6.35
C PHE A 195 -4.73 0.14 -6.50
N ASP A 196 -3.48 0.56 -6.33
CA ASP A 196 -2.30 -0.26 -6.57
C ASP A 196 -1.64 -0.64 -5.25
N PHE A 197 -1.60 -1.92 -4.91
CA PHE A 197 -0.73 -2.37 -3.84
C PHE A 197 0.70 -2.48 -4.36
N LYS A 198 1.62 -1.79 -3.69
CA LYS A 198 3.03 -1.78 -4.04
C LYS A 198 3.84 -2.41 -2.92
N PHE A 199 4.64 -3.41 -3.25
CA PHE A 199 5.65 -3.97 -2.38
C PHE A 199 7.02 -3.66 -2.95
N VAL A 200 7.85 -2.98 -2.15
CA VAL A 200 9.19 -2.54 -2.53
C VAL A 200 10.18 -3.24 -1.62
N THR A 201 11.12 -3.97 -2.18
CA THR A 201 12.28 -4.46 -1.45
C THR A 201 13.50 -3.63 -1.80
N PHE A 202 14.39 -3.44 -0.84
CA PHE A 202 15.59 -2.62 -0.99
C PHE A 202 16.86 -3.46 -0.83
N GLY A 203 17.97 -2.88 -1.26
CA GLY A 203 19.30 -3.43 -1.00
C GLY A 203 20.39 -2.38 -0.94
N ASP A 204 21.51 -2.77 -0.35
CA ASP A 204 22.69 -1.92 -0.15
C ASP A 204 23.97 -2.44 -0.82
N ASN A 205 24.31 -3.73 -0.74
CA ASN A 205 25.63 -4.20 -1.10
C ASN A 205 25.80 -5.68 -1.49
N ASP A 206 24.82 -6.55 -1.28
CA ASP A 206 25.02 -8.00 -1.42
C ASP A 206 24.20 -8.65 -2.54
N ASP A 207 24.33 -9.97 -2.63
CA ASP A 207 23.73 -10.77 -3.70
C ASP A 207 22.30 -11.24 -3.34
N THR A 208 21.92 -11.19 -2.06
CA THR A 208 20.61 -11.61 -1.55
C THR A 208 19.65 -10.42 -1.41
N ASP A 209 20.18 -9.21 -1.43
CA ASP A 209 19.46 -7.95 -1.44
C ASP A 209 18.25 -7.94 -2.38
N CYS A 210 17.21 -7.22 -1.98
CA CYS A 210 15.88 -7.21 -2.62
C CYS A 210 15.11 -8.56 -2.57
N SER A 211 15.61 -9.61 -1.89
CA SER A 211 14.90 -10.89 -1.81
C SER A 211 13.80 -10.93 -0.75
N HIS A 212 12.77 -11.72 -1.05
CA HIS A 212 11.70 -12.06 -0.12
C HIS A 212 10.98 -13.34 -0.58
N GLU A 213 10.31 -14.00 0.36
CA GLU A 213 9.38 -15.10 0.06
C GLU A 213 8.08 -14.58 -0.57
N THR A 214 7.41 -15.45 -1.33
CA THR A 214 6.07 -15.16 -1.86
C THR A 214 5.11 -14.90 -0.70
N PHE A 215 4.28 -13.86 -0.84
CA PHE A 215 3.16 -13.66 0.07
C PHE A 215 1.90 -13.19 -0.64
N THR A 216 0.78 -13.53 -0.03
CA THR A 216 -0.57 -13.40 -0.58
C THR A 216 -1.51 -12.93 0.52
N PHE A 217 -2.42 -12.04 0.15
CA PHE A 217 -3.53 -11.63 1.01
C PHE A 217 -4.73 -11.30 0.14
N THR A 218 -5.92 -11.34 0.73
CA THR A 218 -7.15 -10.90 0.09
C THR A 218 -7.51 -9.53 0.63
N VAL A 219 -7.94 -8.64 -0.25
CA VAL A 219 -8.54 -7.36 0.12
C VAL A 219 -10.01 -7.41 -0.25
N ILE A 220 -10.87 -7.14 0.73
CA ILE A 220 -12.30 -6.97 0.53
C ILE A 220 -12.59 -5.47 0.61
N ALA A 221 -13.01 -4.89 -0.50
CA ALA A 221 -13.34 -3.48 -0.62
C ALA A 221 -14.83 -3.33 -0.93
N PRO A 222 -15.68 -2.91 0.03
CA PRO A 222 -17.05 -2.53 -0.27
C PRO A 222 -17.06 -1.27 -1.14
N VAL A 223 -17.64 -1.35 -2.34
CA VAL A 223 -17.66 -0.26 -3.33
C VAL A 223 -19.09 0.19 -3.62
N VAL A 224 -19.31 1.50 -3.66
CA VAL A 224 -20.55 2.10 -4.18
C VAL A 224 -20.30 2.75 -5.52
N THR A 225 -21.28 2.68 -6.45
CA THR A 225 -21.25 3.38 -7.75
C THR A 225 -22.39 4.39 -7.80
N PRO A 226 -22.19 5.60 -7.25
CA PRO A 226 -23.23 6.62 -7.13
C PRO A 226 -23.68 7.26 -8.46
#